data_AF-A0A519CFR6-F1
#
_entry.id   AF-A0A519CFR6-F1
#
_cell.length_a   1.000
_cell.length_b   1.000
_cell.length_c   1.000
_cell.angle_alpha   90.00
_cell.angle_beta   90.00
_cell.angle_gamma   90.00
#
_symmetry.space_group_name_H-M   'P 1'
#
loop_
_entity.id
_entity.type
_entity.pdbx_description
1 polymer ?
#
loop_
_entity_poly.entity_id
_entity_poly.type
_entity_poly.pdbx_seq_one_letter_code
_entity_poly.pdbx_strand_id
1 'polypeptide(L)'
;MLKKYHLDEYLKKMDIDLPKKLEKLIDELTYYKSSVDIQIVNFNYERGYVLYALVAHLKPKNILEFGTAKGFGTLCMAQAMSDFGINGNIYTIDNVTHEEEFVHYFKKSEKINQKKISRQNLWENITDKS
;
A
#
# COMPACT_ATOMS: atom_id res chain seq x y z
N MET A 1 -21.07 -21.45 -3.72
CA MET A 1 -21.31 -20.01 -3.47
C MET A 1 -20.21 -19.52 -2.53
N LEU A 2 -19.40 -18.53 -2.93
CA LEU A 2 -18.35 -17.98 -2.06
C LEU A 2 -18.98 -17.19 -0.91
N LYS A 3 -18.49 -17.41 0.32
CA LYS A 3 -18.96 -16.68 1.50
C LYS A 3 -18.39 -15.26 1.46
N LYS A 4 -19.25 -14.24 1.59
CA LYS A 4 -18.84 -12.84 1.69
C LYS A 4 -18.41 -12.55 3.13
N TYR A 5 -17.33 -11.80 3.28
CA TYR A 5 -16.82 -11.34 4.57
C TYR A 5 -16.61 -9.83 4.52
N HIS A 6 -16.92 -9.14 5.61
CA HIS A 6 -16.44 -7.78 5.80
C HIS A 6 -14.96 -7.81 6.20
N LEU A 7 -14.20 -6.79 5.80
CA LEU A 7 -12.77 -6.69 6.12
C LEU A 7 -12.53 -6.77 7.62
N ASP A 8 -13.33 -6.05 8.42
CA ASP A 8 -13.21 -6.03 9.88
C ASP A 8 -13.43 -7.41 10.51
N GLU A 9 -14.35 -8.21 9.97
CA GLU A 9 -14.58 -9.59 10.43
C GLU A 9 -13.39 -10.49 10.09
N TYR A 10 -12.80 -10.30 8.91
CA TYR A 10 -11.62 -11.06 8.49
C TYR A 10 -10.41 -10.73 9.36
N LEU A 11 -10.14 -9.45 9.60
CA LEU A 11 -9.04 -8.98 10.45
C LEU A 11 -9.19 -9.48 11.89
N LYS A 12 -10.40 -9.37 12.47
CA LYS A 12 -10.69 -9.91 13.82
C LYS A 12 -10.44 -11.41 13.90
N LYS A 13 -10.81 -12.17 12.86
CA LYS A 13 -10.58 -13.61 12.84
C LYS A 13 -9.10 -13.98 12.82
N MET A 14 -8.25 -13.13 12.24
CA MET A 14 -6.81 -13.35 12.20
C MET A 14 -6.08 -12.89 13.46
N ASP A 15 -6.78 -12.20 14.38
CA ASP A 15 -6.19 -11.60 15.59
C ASP A 15 -5.04 -10.63 15.25
N ILE A 16 -5.26 -9.80 14.22
CA ILE A 16 -4.26 -8.85 13.71
C ILE A 16 -4.78 -7.43 13.91
N ASP A 17 -4.07 -6.68 14.74
CA ASP A 17 -4.24 -5.23 14.86
C ASP A 17 -3.51 -4.51 13.73
N LEU A 18 -4.23 -3.64 13.02
CA LEU A 18 -3.64 -2.82 11.96
C LEU A 18 -2.85 -1.64 12.57
N PRO A 19 -1.59 -1.44 12.17
CA PRO A 19 -0.82 -0.33 12.70
C PRO A 19 -1.28 0.99 12.09
N LYS A 20 -1.35 2.04 12.92
CA LYS A 20 -1.70 3.41 12.48
C LYS A 20 -0.82 3.93 11.33
N LYS A 21 0.40 3.43 11.20
CA LYS A 21 1.31 3.78 10.11
C LYS A 21 0.72 3.45 8.72
N LEU A 22 -0.20 2.47 8.61
CA LEU A 22 -0.89 2.20 7.36
C LEU A 22 -1.84 3.33 6.95
N GLU A 23 -2.42 4.07 7.89
CA GLU A 23 -3.26 5.24 7.59
C GLU A 23 -2.45 6.32 6.86
N LYS A 24 -1.19 6.53 7.28
CA LYS A 24 -0.26 7.43 6.57
C LYS A 24 0.00 6.94 5.13
N LEU A 25 0.18 5.64 4.93
CA LEU A 25 0.35 5.08 3.59
C LEU A 25 -0.90 5.24 2.72
N ILE A 26 -2.10 5.16 3.32
CA ILE A 26 -3.35 5.41 2.62
C ILE A 26 -3.40 6.86 2.15
N ASP A 27 -3.20 7.80 3.07
CA ASP A 27 -3.21 9.22 2.78
C ASP A 27 -2.21 9.60 1.68
N GLU A 28 -1.05 8.98 1.68
CA GLU A 28 -0.03 9.23 0.66
C GLU A 28 -0.31 8.51 -0.67
N LEU A 29 -0.75 7.25 -0.70
CA LEU A 29 -0.57 6.40 -1.89
C LEU A 29 -1.86 5.94 -2.60
N THR A 30 -3.04 6.14 -2.01
CA THR A 30 -4.27 5.47 -2.45
C THR A 30 -5.25 6.33 -3.25
N TYR A 31 -4.89 7.59 -3.51
CA TYR A 31 -5.75 8.52 -4.26
C TYR A 31 -5.43 8.47 -5.76
N TYR A 32 -6.45 8.23 -6.58
CA TYR A 32 -6.32 8.15 -8.04
C TYR A 32 -7.34 9.02 -8.72
N LYS A 33 -6.95 9.63 -9.85
CA LYS A 33 -7.88 10.30 -10.74
C LYS A 33 -8.64 9.24 -11.54
N SER A 34 -9.93 9.15 -11.32
CA SER A 34 -10.85 8.29 -12.05
C SER A 34 -10.88 8.68 -13.53
N SER A 35 -10.87 7.67 -14.41
CA SER A 35 -10.98 7.85 -15.86
C SER A 35 -12.41 8.11 -16.33
N VAL A 36 -13.41 7.87 -15.48
CA VAL A 36 -14.84 7.95 -15.85
C VAL A 36 -15.40 9.35 -15.58
N ASP A 37 -15.12 9.90 -14.41
CA ASP A 37 -15.72 11.14 -13.90
C ASP A 37 -14.68 12.20 -13.50
N ILE A 38 -13.38 11.95 -13.74
CA ILE A 38 -12.26 12.88 -13.50
C ILE A 38 -12.06 13.19 -12.00
N GLN A 39 -12.87 12.61 -11.11
CA GLN A 39 -12.79 12.79 -9.66
C GLN A 39 -11.58 12.07 -9.09
N ILE A 40 -11.04 12.60 -7.98
CA ILE A 40 -9.98 11.93 -7.25
C ILE A 40 -10.62 11.08 -6.17
N VAL A 41 -10.42 9.77 -6.24
CA VAL A 41 -11.03 8.79 -5.33
C VAL A 41 -9.96 8.05 -4.56
N ASN A 42 -10.22 7.77 -3.29
CA ASN A 42 -9.46 6.78 -2.54
C ASN A 42 -9.91 5.39 -3.02
N PHE A 43 -8.97 4.60 -3.57
CA PHE A 43 -9.31 3.39 -4.31
C PHE A 43 -8.59 2.16 -3.76
N ASN A 44 -9.39 1.13 -3.41
CA ASN A 44 -8.92 -0.22 -3.05
C ASN A 44 -7.88 -0.26 -1.90
N TYR A 45 -7.89 0.71 -0.99
CA TYR A 45 -6.94 0.75 0.13
C TYR A 45 -7.07 -0.46 1.07
N GLU A 46 -8.26 -1.03 1.14
CA GLU A 46 -8.58 -2.23 1.93
C GLU A 46 -7.72 -3.43 1.53
N ARG A 47 -7.30 -3.50 0.26
CA ARG A 47 -6.43 -4.58 -0.23
C ARG A 47 -5.07 -4.54 0.43
N GLY A 48 -4.56 -3.37 0.80
CA GLY A 48 -3.32 -3.23 1.56
C GLY A 48 -3.42 -3.87 2.95
N TYR A 49 -4.56 -3.70 3.62
CA TYR A 49 -4.81 -4.33 4.93
C TYR A 49 -4.85 -5.86 4.83
N VAL A 50 -5.49 -6.39 3.78
CA VAL A 50 -5.50 -7.83 3.51
C VAL A 50 -4.09 -8.36 3.27
N LEU A 51 -3.28 -7.67 2.46
CA LEU A 51 -1.90 -8.05 2.19
C LEU A 51 -1.03 -8.01 3.46
N TYR A 52 -1.16 -6.96 4.28
CA TYR A 52 -0.48 -6.86 5.57
C TYR A 52 -0.83 -8.07 6.46
N ALA A 53 -2.12 -8.37 6.60
CA ALA A 53 -2.61 -9.47 7.43
C ALA A 53 -2.12 -10.85 6.93
N LEU A 54 -2.12 -11.05 5.61
CA LEU A 54 -1.60 -12.28 5.00
C LEU A 54 -0.11 -12.48 5.26
N VAL A 55 0.70 -11.42 5.15
CA VAL A 55 2.15 -11.50 5.41
C VAL A 55 2.42 -11.76 6.89
N ALA A 56 1.72 -11.07 7.79
CA ALA A 56 1.82 -11.28 9.23
C ALA A 56 1.50 -12.73 9.63
N HIS A 57 0.46 -13.31 9.00
CA HIS A 57 0.01 -14.67 9.29
C HIS A 57 0.90 -15.75 8.66
N LEU A 58 1.22 -15.62 7.37
CA LEU A 58 1.95 -16.64 6.62
C LEU A 58 3.46 -16.56 6.78
N LYS A 59 3.98 -15.40 7.20
CA LYS A 59 5.41 -15.11 7.41
C LYS A 59 6.31 -15.52 6.21
N PRO A 60 5.96 -15.12 4.97
CA PRO A 60 6.75 -15.49 3.79
C PRO A 60 8.14 -14.85 3.85
N LYS A 61 9.17 -15.56 3.38
CA LYS A 61 10.52 -15.00 3.23
C LYS A 61 10.73 -14.25 1.93
N ASN A 62 9.97 -14.57 0.89
CA ASN A 62 10.09 -13.94 -0.43
C ASN A 62 8.70 -13.73 -1.02
N ILE A 63 8.46 -12.54 -1.56
CA ILE A 63 7.24 -12.18 -2.27
C ILE A 63 7.64 -11.68 -3.66
N LEU A 64 6.91 -12.13 -4.69
CA LEU A 64 6.97 -11.56 -6.03
C LEU A 64 5.64 -10.85 -6.31
N GLU A 65 5.71 -9.56 -6.59
CA GLU A 65 4.57 -8.71 -6.92
C GLU A 65 4.66 -8.28 -8.40
N PHE A 66 3.53 -8.36 -9.10
CA PHE A 66 3.38 -7.80 -10.44
C PHE A 66 2.42 -6.60 -10.37
N GLY A 67 2.88 -5.44 -10.84
CA GLY A 67 2.19 -4.16 -10.74
C GLY A 67 2.51 -3.43 -9.44
N THR A 68 3.67 -2.78 -9.39
CA THR A 68 4.08 -1.94 -8.25
C THR A 68 3.22 -0.66 -8.14
N ALA A 69 2.83 -0.05 -9.27
CA ALA A 69 2.13 1.22 -9.34
C ALA A 69 2.80 2.32 -8.48
N LYS A 70 2.18 2.76 -7.38
CA LYS A 70 2.78 3.71 -6.42
C LYS A 70 3.46 3.03 -5.23
N GLY A 71 3.26 1.73 -5.06
CA GLY A 71 3.88 0.92 -4.01
C GLY A 71 3.04 0.69 -2.76
N PHE A 72 1.75 1.04 -2.74
CA PHE A 72 0.92 0.89 -1.53
C PHE A 72 0.88 -0.55 -1.02
N GLY A 73 0.56 -1.52 -1.88
CA GLY A 73 0.55 -2.95 -1.52
C GLY A 73 1.93 -3.45 -1.08
N THR A 74 2.97 -3.13 -1.85
CA THR A 74 4.37 -3.42 -1.53
C THR A 74 4.75 -2.94 -0.13
N LEU A 75 4.42 -1.68 0.20
CA LEU A 75 4.76 -1.07 1.48
C LEU A 75 3.91 -1.60 2.63
N CYS A 76 2.65 -1.98 2.41
CA CYS A 76 1.87 -2.72 3.41
C CYS A 76 2.51 -4.07 3.74
N MET A 77 2.94 -4.83 2.72
CA MET A 77 3.63 -6.11 2.93
C MET A 77 4.99 -5.93 3.62
N ALA A 78 5.76 -4.91 3.22
CA ALA A 78 7.04 -4.58 3.85
C ALA A 78 6.87 -4.17 5.32
N GLN A 79 5.83 -3.37 5.62
CA GLN A 79 5.49 -2.98 6.98
C GLN A 79 5.14 -4.21 7.83
N ALA A 80 4.37 -5.16 7.31
CA ALA A 80 4.11 -6.42 8.01
C ALA A 80 5.40 -7.24 8.25
N MET A 81 6.30 -7.29 7.26
CA MET A 81 7.60 -7.96 7.46
C MET A 81 8.39 -7.31 8.60
N SER A 82 8.44 -5.98 8.64
CA SER A 82 9.11 -5.22 9.69
C SER A 82 8.48 -5.45 11.07
N ASP A 83 7.15 -5.33 11.19
CA ASP A 83 6.45 -5.38 12.47
C ASP A 83 6.52 -6.78 13.11
N PHE A 84 6.59 -7.83 12.29
CA PHE A 84 6.64 -9.22 12.74
C PHE A 84 8.04 -9.85 12.68
N GLY A 85 9.09 -9.05 12.44
CA GLY A 85 10.49 -9.52 12.43
C GLY A 85 10.77 -10.57 11.35
N ILE A 86 10.08 -10.49 10.21
CA ILE A 86 10.24 -11.42 9.09
C ILE A 86 11.41 -10.95 8.24
N ASN A 87 12.54 -11.64 8.34
CA ASN A 87 13.69 -11.39 7.46
C ASN A 87 13.41 -11.95 6.05
N GLY A 88 12.95 -11.08 5.15
CA GLY A 88 12.54 -11.44 3.80
C GLY A 88 12.66 -10.32 2.79
N ASN A 89 12.42 -10.65 1.52
CA ASN A 89 12.51 -9.73 0.39
C ASN A 89 11.18 -9.64 -0.36
N ILE A 90 10.88 -8.47 -0.89
CA ILE A 90 9.77 -8.24 -1.82
C ILE A 90 10.37 -7.78 -3.15
N TYR A 91 10.17 -8.58 -4.18
CA TYR A 91 10.52 -8.25 -5.55
C TYR A 91 9.27 -7.77 -6.24
N THR A 92 9.32 -6.58 -6.83
CA THR A 92 8.18 -6.00 -7.53
C THR A 92 8.56 -5.70 -8.98
N ILE A 93 7.64 -5.96 -9.90
CA ILE A 93 7.83 -5.80 -11.33
C ILE A 93 6.71 -4.91 -11.87
N ASP A 94 7.08 -3.87 -12.61
CA ASP A 94 6.15 -2.93 -13.22
C ASP A 94 6.66 -2.53 -14.60
N ASN A 95 5.75 -2.16 -15.50
CA ASN A 95 6.14 -1.67 -16.82
C ASN A 95 6.71 -0.25 -16.77
N VAL A 96 6.42 0.50 -15.70
CA VAL A 96 6.95 1.83 -15.42
C VAL A 96 8.11 1.74 -14.44
N THR A 97 9.24 2.34 -14.78
CA THR A 97 10.45 2.31 -13.94
C THR A 97 10.29 3.16 -12.67
N HIS A 98 11.18 3.01 -11.69
CA HIS A 98 11.09 3.74 -10.43
C HIS A 98 11.37 5.25 -10.59
N GLU A 99 12.10 5.62 -11.64
CA GLU A 99 12.58 6.97 -11.94
C GLU A 99 11.58 7.77 -12.79
N GLU A 100 10.66 7.09 -13.48
CA GLU A 100 9.64 7.76 -14.30
C GLU A 100 8.68 8.57 -13.42
N GLU A 101 8.50 9.84 -13.78
CA GLU A 101 7.64 10.75 -13.04
C GLU A 101 6.17 10.66 -13.46
N PHE A 102 5.29 10.70 -12.48
CA PHE A 102 3.84 10.73 -12.69
C PHE A 102 3.17 11.80 -11.83
N VAL A 103 1.91 12.14 -12.17
CA VAL A 103 1.08 12.99 -11.32
C VAL A 103 0.57 12.17 -10.15
N HIS A 104 1.06 12.51 -8.97
CA HIS A 104 0.76 11.84 -7.72
C HIS A 104 -0.24 12.65 -6.91
N TYR A 105 -1.35 12.01 -6.52
CA TYR A 105 -2.37 12.57 -5.65
C TYR A 105 -2.27 11.98 -4.26
N PHE A 106 -2.38 12.84 -3.24
CA PHE A 106 -2.28 12.48 -1.82
C PHE A 106 -3.16 13.39 -0.96
N LYS A 107 -3.57 12.89 0.21
CA LYS A 107 -4.35 13.65 1.19
C LYS A 107 -3.43 14.28 2.23
N LYS A 108 -3.62 15.57 2.49
CA LYS A 108 -2.98 16.29 3.60
C LYS A 108 -3.98 17.27 4.21
N SER A 109 -4.23 17.14 5.52
CA SER A 109 -5.14 18.01 6.27
C SER A 109 -6.52 18.16 5.62
N GLU A 110 -7.19 17.02 5.36
CA GLU A 110 -8.49 16.94 4.67
C GLU A 110 -8.56 17.45 3.23
N LYS A 111 -7.44 17.87 2.64
CA LYS A 111 -7.37 18.32 1.24
C LYS A 111 -6.58 17.34 0.40
N ILE A 112 -7.08 17.11 -0.82
CA ILE A 112 -6.32 16.39 -1.83
C ILE A 112 -5.36 17.35 -2.51
N ASN A 113 -4.10 16.95 -2.57
CA ASN A 113 -3.01 17.69 -3.19
C ASN A 113 -2.46 16.86 -4.35
N GLN A 114 -1.69 17.51 -5.23
CA GLN A 114 -0.98 16.82 -6.29
C GLN A 114 0.45 17.33 -6.43
N LYS A 115 1.35 16.45 -6.86
CA LYS A 115 2.73 16.79 -7.24
C LYS A 115 3.19 15.89 -8.39
N LYS A 116 4.16 16.35 -9.17
CA LYS A 116 4.89 15.48 -10.11
C LYS A 116 6.07 14.88 -9.37
N ILE A 117 6.18 13.54 -9.36
CA ILE A 117 7.21 12.82 -8.62
C ILE A 117 7.42 11.43 -9.21
N SER A 118 8.61 10.86 -9.04
CA SER A 118 8.90 9.46 -9.36
C SER A 118 8.59 8.53 -8.17
N ARG A 119 8.47 7.22 -8.43
CA ARG A 119 8.23 6.24 -7.36
C ARG A 119 9.42 6.18 -6.39
N GLN A 120 10.64 6.27 -6.90
CA GLN A 120 11.87 6.31 -6.09
C GLN A 120 11.81 7.45 -5.07
N ASN A 121 11.63 8.68 -5.56
CA ASN A 121 11.57 9.86 -4.70
C ASN A 121 10.36 9.82 -3.76
N LEU A 122 9.25 9.23 -4.17
CA LEU A 122 8.08 9.06 -3.32
C LEU A 122 8.38 8.14 -2.14
N TRP A 123 9.01 6.99 -2.37
CA TRP A 123 9.35 6.03 -1.32
C TRP A 123 10.37 6.60 -0.34
N GLU A 124 11.42 7.27 -0.83
CA GLU A 124 12.44 7.93 0.00
C GLU A 124 11.85 8.96 0.98
N ASN A 125 10.73 9.60 0.62
CA ASN A 125 10.05 10.58 1.47
C ASN A 125 9.07 9.95 2.48
N ILE A 126 8.58 8.74 2.21
CA ILE A 126 7.54 8.07 3.02
C ILE A 126 8.17 7.16 4.08
N THR A 127 9.26 6.49 3.74
CA THR A 127 10.00 5.64 4.67
C THR A 127 10.90 6.52 5.53
N ASP A 128 10.71 6.49 6.85
CA ASP A 128 11.72 7.01 7.77
C ASP A 128 13.03 6.27 7.44
N LYS A 129 14.13 7.00 7.23
CA LYS A 129 15.45 6.39 7.03
C LYS A 129 15.75 5.58 8.29
N SER A 130 15.63 4.26 8.19
CA SER A 130 16.03 3.28 9.21
C SER A 130 17.53 3.33 9.43
#